data_AF-A0A355F558-F1
#
_entry.id   AF-A0A355F558-F1
#
_cell.length_a   1.000
_cell.length_b   1.000
_cell.length_c   1.000
_cell.angle_alpha   90.00
_cell.angle_beta   90.00
_cell.angle_gamma   90.00
#
_symmetry.space_group_name_H-M   'P 1'
#
loop_
_entity.id
_entity.type
_entity.pdbx_description
1 polymer ?
#
loop_
_entity_poly.entity_id
_entity_poly.type
_entity_poly.pdbx_seq_one_letter_code
_entity_poly.pdbx_strand_id
1 'polypeptide(L)'
;DIADDPAANGGASLQQLTALKDQIAFLATVPNSSQSLWVSDGTGPGTRTVFQGCDGSTCKELPRIIGTVNGFLLFSSQTEEESNLHRLWRTDGTRAGTIPLTPVELAFPSAWEERAPIVFTDKLLYFLVCDDAQCGIWRSNGTPAGTTLWN
;
A
#
# COMPACT_ATOMS: atom_id res chain seq x y z
N ASP A 1 0.80 16.04 -16.44
CA ASP A 1 1.71 17.00 -15.81
C ASP A 1 2.97 16.23 -15.47
N ILE A 2 4.04 16.43 -16.23
CA ILE A 2 5.26 15.60 -16.21
C ILE A 2 6.26 16.13 -15.16
N ALA A 3 5.95 17.28 -14.54
CA ALA A 3 6.83 17.96 -13.60
C ALA A 3 7.11 17.16 -12.32
N ASP A 4 6.21 16.25 -11.93
CA ASP A 4 6.34 15.41 -10.74
C ASP A 4 6.78 13.97 -11.04
N ASP A 5 7.24 13.65 -12.26
CA ASP A 5 7.71 12.29 -12.56
C ASP A 5 8.98 11.97 -11.73
N PRO A 6 8.93 11.00 -10.78
CA PRO A 6 10.09 10.63 -9.99
C PRO A 6 11.22 10.02 -10.83
N ALA A 7 10.91 9.45 -12.01
CA ALA A 7 11.92 8.88 -12.90
C ALA A 7 12.68 9.95 -13.69
N ALA A 8 12.09 11.12 -13.93
CA ALA A 8 12.71 12.21 -14.69
C ALA A 8 13.63 13.10 -13.83
N ASN A 9 13.43 13.12 -12.51
CA ASN A 9 13.98 14.16 -11.63
C ASN A 9 15.28 13.78 -10.88
N GLY A 10 15.97 12.69 -11.22
CA GLY A 10 17.34 12.38 -10.80
C GLY A 10 17.64 12.27 -9.28
N GLY A 11 16.67 12.58 -8.42
CA GLY A 11 16.79 12.65 -6.97
C GLY A 11 15.65 11.94 -6.22
N ALA A 12 14.71 11.30 -6.92
CA ALA A 12 13.67 10.51 -6.25
C ALA A 12 14.25 9.16 -5.81
N SER A 13 14.07 8.81 -4.53
CA SER A 13 14.35 7.45 -4.05
C SER A 13 13.19 6.54 -4.45
N LEU A 14 13.42 5.67 -5.43
CA LEU A 14 12.48 4.62 -5.80
C LEU A 14 12.65 3.44 -4.86
N GLN A 15 11.54 2.96 -4.29
CA GLN A 15 11.53 1.85 -3.34
C GLN A 15 10.46 0.82 -3.73
N GLN A 16 10.73 -0.44 -3.36
CA GLN A 16 9.78 -1.57 -3.48
C GLN A 16 9.16 -1.76 -4.89
N LEU A 17 9.98 -1.69 -5.94
CA LEU A 17 9.53 -1.96 -7.32
C LEU A 17 8.84 -3.33 -7.41
N THR A 18 7.58 -3.33 -7.84
CA THR A 18 6.71 -4.50 -7.88
C THR A 18 5.94 -4.53 -9.19
N ALA A 19 5.91 -5.68 -9.86
CA ALA A 19 5.10 -5.85 -11.07
C ALA A 19 3.59 -5.80 -10.73
N LEU A 20 2.82 -5.11 -11.56
CA LEU A 20 1.36 -5.02 -11.47
C LEU A 20 0.75 -5.13 -12.86
N LYS A 21 0.40 -6.36 -13.27
CA LYS A 21 -0.02 -6.69 -14.64
C LYS A 21 1.06 -6.22 -15.63
N ASP A 22 0.71 -5.36 -16.59
CA ASP A 22 1.62 -4.80 -17.60
C ASP A 22 2.29 -3.48 -17.15
N GLN A 23 2.16 -3.12 -15.87
CA GLN A 23 2.78 -1.94 -15.28
C GLN A 23 3.77 -2.33 -14.18
N ILE A 24 4.61 -1.37 -13.80
CA ILE A 24 5.37 -1.43 -12.57
C ILE A 24 4.76 -0.47 -11.55
N ALA A 25 4.71 -0.88 -10.30
CA ALA A 25 4.34 -0.05 -9.18
C ALA A 25 5.54 0.13 -8.24
N PHE A 26 5.67 1.31 -7.66
CA PHE A 26 6.79 1.62 -6.78
C PHE A 26 6.42 2.78 -5.85
N LEU A 27 7.12 2.84 -4.73
CA LEU A 27 7.05 3.98 -3.83
C LEU A 27 8.10 5.00 -4.24
N ALA A 28 7.71 6.26 -4.27
CA ALA A 28 8.62 7.36 -4.53
C ALA A 28 8.27 8.58 -3.70
N THR A 29 9.31 9.30 -3.30
CA THR A 29 9.20 10.64 -2.72
C THR A 29 9.76 11.62 -3.73
N VAL A 30 8.95 12.58 -4.17
CA VAL A 30 9.41 13.71 -4.97
C VAL A 30 9.74 14.91 -4.05
N PRO A 31 10.59 15.86 -4.48
CA PRO A 31 10.97 16.99 -3.63
C PRO A 31 9.75 17.73 -3.07
N ASN A 32 9.78 18.04 -1.77
CA ASN A 32 8.70 18.73 -1.05
C ASN A 32 7.36 17.97 -1.01
N SER A 33 7.40 16.64 -1.06
CA SER A 33 6.19 15.80 -0.98
C SER A 33 6.35 14.64 -0.01
N SER A 34 5.22 14.00 0.32
CA SER A 34 5.14 12.72 1.02
C SER A 34 5.47 11.55 0.10
N GLN A 35 5.98 10.46 0.69
CA GLN A 35 6.16 9.20 -0.05
C GLN A 35 4.80 8.70 -0.55
N SER A 36 4.71 8.44 -1.85
CA SER A 36 3.46 8.09 -2.53
C SER A 36 3.62 6.81 -3.35
N LEU A 37 2.51 6.15 -3.67
CA LEU A 37 2.49 4.99 -4.56
C LEU A 37 2.26 5.45 -5.99
N TRP A 38 3.18 5.06 -6.86
CA TRP A 38 3.17 5.37 -8.29
C TRP A 38 3.03 4.09 -9.11
N VAL A 39 2.50 4.25 -10.32
CA VAL A 39 2.55 3.23 -11.37
C VAL A 39 3.15 3.82 -12.65
N SER A 40 3.76 2.96 -13.46
CA SER A 40 4.30 3.33 -14.77
C SER A 40 4.16 2.17 -15.75
N ASP A 41 3.92 2.48 -17.02
CA ASP A 41 4.01 1.55 -18.16
C ASP A 41 5.41 1.55 -18.81
N GLY A 42 6.38 2.24 -18.20
CA GLY A 42 7.72 2.45 -18.74
C GLY A 42 7.88 3.74 -19.56
N THR A 43 6.83 4.53 -19.70
CA THR A 43 6.86 5.84 -20.37
C THR A 43 6.57 6.97 -19.37
N GLY A 44 7.15 8.14 -19.59
CA GLY A 44 6.86 9.33 -18.77
C GLY A 44 5.36 9.66 -18.70
N PRO A 45 4.61 9.70 -19.83
CA PRO A 45 3.16 9.93 -19.81
C PRO A 45 2.35 8.85 -19.09
N GLY A 46 2.83 7.61 -19.05
CA GLY A 46 2.20 6.51 -18.32
C GLY A 46 2.59 6.45 -16.84
N THR A 47 3.56 7.26 -16.39
CA THR A 47 3.94 7.37 -14.99
C THR A 47 3.00 8.30 -14.23
N ARG A 48 2.36 7.80 -13.18
CA ARG A 48 1.42 8.58 -12.36
C ARG A 48 1.22 8.03 -10.95
N THR A 49 0.88 8.93 -10.03
CA THR A 49 0.47 8.58 -8.67
C THR A 49 -0.89 7.89 -8.65
N VAL A 50 -1.01 6.79 -7.90
CA VAL A 50 -2.28 6.09 -7.62
C VAL A 50 -2.72 6.19 -6.17
N PHE A 51 -1.80 6.56 -5.28
CA PHE A 51 -2.09 6.86 -3.88
C PHE A 51 -1.13 7.96 -3.40
N GLN A 52 -1.68 9.04 -2.86
CA GLN A 52 -0.89 10.06 -2.20
C GLN A 52 -0.70 9.61 -0.75
N GLY A 53 0.55 9.39 -0.32
CA GLY A 53 0.80 9.17 1.10
C GLY A 53 0.55 10.43 1.90
N CYS A 54 0.30 10.28 3.19
CA CYS A 54 0.17 11.42 4.10
C CYS A 54 1.52 12.09 4.36
N ASP A 55 1.47 13.37 4.74
CA ASP A 55 2.65 14.08 5.23
C ASP A 55 3.18 13.42 6.52
N GLY A 56 4.49 13.19 6.57
CA GLY A 56 5.19 12.60 7.71
C GLY A 56 5.18 13.48 8.97
N SER A 57 4.67 14.72 8.87
CA SER A 57 4.36 15.55 10.03
C SER A 57 3.14 15.04 10.83
N THR A 58 2.22 14.35 10.16
CA THR A 58 0.95 13.89 10.73
C THR A 58 0.91 12.36 10.85
N CYS A 59 1.40 11.67 9.82
CA CYS A 59 1.53 10.23 9.84
C CYS A 59 2.86 9.78 10.43
N LYS A 60 2.78 8.73 11.25
CA LYS A 60 3.95 8.12 11.87
C LYS A 60 4.69 7.18 10.92
N GLU A 61 3.96 6.65 9.93
CA GLU A 61 4.44 5.57 9.07
C GLU A 61 4.08 5.83 7.61
N LEU A 62 5.00 5.44 6.73
CA LEU A 62 4.88 5.64 5.30
C LEU A 62 4.20 4.44 4.62
N PRO A 63 3.62 4.63 3.41
CA PRO A 63 3.06 3.51 2.67
C PRO A 63 4.11 2.43 2.41
N ARG A 64 3.72 1.16 2.52
CA ARG A 64 4.60 0.01 2.28
C ARG A 64 3.92 -1.01 1.39
N ILE A 65 4.57 -1.40 0.29
CA ILE A 65 4.06 -2.46 -0.58
C ILE A 65 4.24 -3.81 0.12
N ILE A 66 3.17 -4.60 0.15
CA ILE A 66 3.13 -5.93 0.79
C ILE A 66 3.32 -7.02 -0.27
N GLY A 67 2.68 -6.88 -1.43
CA GLY A 67 2.76 -7.85 -2.52
C GLY A 67 1.56 -7.75 -3.47
N THR A 68 1.31 -8.80 -4.24
CA THR A 68 0.16 -8.85 -5.17
C THR A 68 -0.72 -10.06 -4.91
N VAL A 69 -2.02 -9.91 -5.16
CA VAL A 69 -2.98 -11.01 -5.13
C VAL A 69 -4.07 -10.77 -6.17
N ASN A 70 -4.39 -11.78 -6.98
CA ASN A 70 -5.46 -11.73 -7.98
C ASN A 70 -5.45 -10.47 -8.88
N GLY A 71 -4.26 -9.99 -9.26
CA GLY A 71 -4.10 -8.82 -10.12
C GLY A 71 -4.26 -7.46 -9.43
N PHE A 72 -4.33 -7.43 -8.09
CA PHE A 72 -4.23 -6.22 -7.28
C PHE A 72 -2.87 -6.16 -6.60
N LEU A 73 -2.33 -4.96 -6.46
CA LEU A 73 -1.24 -4.70 -5.54
C LEU A 73 -1.81 -4.36 -4.18
N LEU A 74 -1.29 -4.99 -3.14
CA LEU A 74 -1.62 -4.75 -1.75
C LEU A 74 -0.50 -3.95 -1.07
N PHE A 75 -0.90 -2.96 -0.29
CA PHE A 75 0.01 -2.12 0.47
C PHE A 75 -0.63 -1.73 1.80
N SER A 76 0.19 -1.42 2.80
CA SER A 76 -0.28 -0.82 4.06
C SER A 76 -0.02 0.67 4.04
N SER A 77 -0.95 1.47 4.55
CA SER A 77 -0.74 2.91 4.73
C SER A 77 -1.65 3.46 5.83
N GLN A 78 -1.18 4.54 6.45
CA GLN A 78 -2.01 5.50 7.19
C GLN A 78 -2.60 6.53 6.21
N THR A 79 -3.61 7.27 6.66
CA THR A 79 -4.15 8.45 5.96
C THR A 79 -4.08 9.66 6.89
N GLU A 80 -4.20 10.88 6.35
CA GLU A 80 -4.21 12.09 7.19
C GLU A 80 -5.41 12.14 8.13
N GLU A 81 -6.56 11.67 7.66
CA GLU A 81 -7.79 11.59 8.46
C GLU A 81 -7.67 10.61 9.63
N GLU A 82 -6.78 9.61 9.51
CA GLU A 82 -6.67 8.47 10.43
C GLU A 82 -5.19 8.14 10.69
N SER A 83 -4.42 9.14 11.12
CA SER A 83 -2.96 9.07 11.19
C SER A 83 -2.37 8.09 12.20
N ASN A 84 -3.19 7.50 13.07
CA ASN A 84 -2.75 6.42 13.96
C ASN A 84 -3.09 5.02 13.42
N LEU A 85 -3.85 4.92 12.32
CA LEU A 85 -4.50 3.68 11.91
C LEU A 85 -3.86 3.16 10.63
N HIS A 86 -3.25 1.98 10.71
CA HIS A 86 -2.78 1.28 9.53
C HIS A 86 -3.92 0.50 8.91
N ARG A 87 -4.12 0.68 7.61
CA ARG A 87 -5.09 -0.09 6.86
C ARG A 87 -4.39 -0.91 5.80
N LEU A 88 -4.96 -2.08 5.49
CA LEU A 88 -4.64 -2.79 4.27
C LEU A 88 -5.37 -2.11 3.13
N TRP A 89 -4.64 -1.72 2.10
CA TRP A 89 -5.15 -1.13 0.88
C TRP A 89 -4.89 -2.05 -0.29
N ARG A 90 -5.68 -1.86 -1.35
CA ARG A 90 -5.41 -2.43 -2.66
C ARG A 90 -5.40 -1.35 -3.74
N THR A 91 -4.71 -1.62 -4.84
CA THR A 91 -4.87 -0.86 -6.10
C THR A 91 -4.87 -1.82 -7.29
N ASP A 92 -5.63 -1.48 -8.33
CA ASP A 92 -5.57 -2.12 -9.65
C ASP A 92 -4.64 -1.39 -10.63
N GLY A 93 -3.93 -0.38 -10.11
CA GLY A 93 -3.09 0.53 -10.88
C GLY A 93 -3.79 1.83 -11.25
N THR A 94 -5.05 2.05 -10.85
CA THR A 94 -5.77 3.31 -11.07
C THR A 94 -6.08 3.99 -9.74
N ARG A 95 -6.21 5.33 -9.74
CA ARG A 95 -6.59 6.07 -8.53
C ARG A 95 -7.98 5.67 -8.01
N ALA A 96 -8.91 5.39 -8.92
CA ALA A 96 -10.28 4.97 -8.57
C ALA A 96 -10.33 3.53 -8.01
N GLY A 97 -9.43 2.65 -8.47
CA GLY A 97 -9.29 1.29 -7.96
C GLY A 97 -8.42 1.18 -6.70
N THR A 98 -7.82 2.29 -6.25
CA THR A 98 -7.09 2.37 -4.98
C THR A 98 -8.06 2.57 -3.82
N ILE A 99 -8.32 1.52 -3.05
CA ILE A 99 -9.32 1.53 -1.97
C ILE A 99 -8.82 0.78 -0.73
N PRO A 100 -9.29 1.13 0.47
CA PRO A 100 -9.02 0.34 1.67
C PRO A 100 -9.77 -1.00 1.58
N LEU A 101 -9.15 -2.06 2.10
CA LEU A 101 -9.73 -3.40 2.19
C LEU A 101 -10.32 -3.70 3.56
N THR A 102 -9.85 -3.02 4.60
CA THR A 102 -10.29 -3.24 5.97
C THR A 102 -11.08 -2.04 6.49
N PRO A 103 -12.28 -2.26 7.05
CA PRO A 103 -13.18 -1.18 7.45
C PRO A 103 -12.82 -0.50 8.77
N VAL A 104 -11.97 -1.13 9.59
CA VAL A 104 -11.64 -0.70 10.96
C VAL A 104 -10.13 -0.83 11.17
N GLU A 105 -9.61 -0.14 12.19
CA GLU A 105 -8.24 -0.26 12.70
C GLU A 105 -7.72 -1.68 12.55
N LEU A 106 -6.68 -1.82 11.75
CA LEU A 106 -5.76 -2.90 11.97
C LEU A 106 -4.70 -2.28 12.87
N ALA A 107 -4.55 -2.79 14.08
CA ALA A 107 -3.18 -2.85 14.58
C ALA A 107 -2.50 -3.89 13.69
N PHE A 108 -2.11 -3.48 12.48
CA PHE A 108 -0.83 -3.94 12.01
C PHE A 108 0.11 -3.49 13.11
N PRO A 109 0.73 -4.41 13.87
CA PRO A 109 1.86 -3.98 14.67
C PRO A 109 2.75 -3.21 13.71
N SER A 110 3.03 -1.95 14.07
CA SER A 110 3.73 -0.96 13.24
C SER A 110 4.88 -1.62 12.48
N ALA A 111 5.34 -1.07 11.37
CA ALA A 111 6.46 -1.67 10.65
C ALA A 111 7.74 -1.80 11.52
N TRP A 112 7.77 -1.14 12.68
CA TRP A 112 8.78 -1.30 13.75
C TRP A 112 8.70 -2.59 14.57
N GLU A 113 7.57 -3.29 14.53
CA GLU A 113 7.38 -4.64 15.05
C GLU A 113 7.42 -5.62 13.88
N GLU A 114 8.64 -5.92 13.39
CA GLU A 114 8.98 -6.78 12.24
C GLU A 114 8.47 -8.25 12.30
N ARG A 115 7.44 -8.56 13.11
CA ARG A 115 7.14 -9.93 13.57
C ARG A 115 5.75 -10.44 13.26
N ALA A 116 4.83 -9.65 12.69
CA ALA A 116 3.57 -10.20 12.23
C ALA A 116 3.78 -10.97 10.90
N PRO A 117 3.56 -12.29 10.86
CA PRO A 117 3.70 -13.06 9.64
C PRO A 117 2.68 -12.61 8.61
N ILE A 118 3.18 -12.29 7.41
CA ILE A 118 2.41 -12.05 6.20
C ILE A 118 2.75 -13.19 5.26
N VAL A 119 1.74 -13.99 4.90
CA VAL A 119 1.93 -15.19 4.07
C VAL A 119 1.06 -15.08 2.83
N PHE A 120 1.67 -15.22 1.66
CA PHE A 120 0.95 -15.33 0.41
C PHE A 120 0.78 -16.80 0.00
N THR A 121 -0.40 -17.10 -0.50
CA THR A 121 -0.69 -18.26 -1.35
C THR A 121 -0.99 -17.75 -2.75
N ASP A 122 -1.22 -18.63 -3.72
CA ASP A 122 -1.56 -18.24 -5.10
C ASP A 122 -2.78 -17.31 -5.20
N LYS A 123 -3.73 -17.39 -4.25
CA LYS A 123 -5.02 -16.70 -4.32
C LYS A 123 -5.34 -15.81 -3.13
N LEU A 124 -4.60 -15.95 -2.03
CA LEU A 124 -4.92 -15.31 -0.75
C LEU A 124 -3.66 -14.79 -0.08
N LEU A 125 -3.79 -13.61 0.51
CA LEU A 125 -2.93 -13.11 1.57
C LEU A 125 -3.49 -13.59 2.92
N TYR A 126 -2.64 -14.04 3.83
CA TYR A 126 -2.91 -14.26 5.24
C TYR A 126 -2.04 -13.33 6.09
N PHE A 127 -2.62 -12.70 7.10
CA PHE A 127 -1.95 -11.70 7.94
C PHE A 127 -2.59 -11.66 9.33
N LEU A 128 -1.86 -11.17 10.33
CA LEU A 128 -2.40 -10.93 11.66
C LEU A 128 -3.04 -9.55 11.73
N VAL A 129 -4.16 -9.50 12.43
CA VAL A 129 -4.83 -8.26 12.85
C VAL A 129 -5.05 -8.37 14.34
N CYS A 130 -4.60 -7.36 15.07
CA CYS A 130 -4.83 -7.25 16.50
C CYS A 130 -5.66 -6.01 16.81
N ASP A 131 -6.44 -6.10 17.88
CA ASP A 131 -6.95 -4.95 18.64
C ASP A 131 -6.34 -4.96 20.06
N ASP A 132 -6.78 -4.05 20.93
CA ASP A 132 -6.29 -3.94 22.31
C ASP A 132 -6.52 -5.20 23.17
N ALA A 133 -7.37 -6.14 22.72
CA ALA A 133 -7.78 -7.31 23.48
C ALA A 133 -7.39 -8.65 22.84
N GLN A 134 -7.36 -8.74 21.51
CA GLN A 134 -7.21 -9.99 20.78
C GLN A 134 -6.50 -9.82 19.42
N CYS A 135 -5.70 -10.82 19.06
CA CYS A 135 -5.22 -11.02 17.70
C CYS A 135 -6.00 -12.14 17.00
N GLY A 136 -6.23 -11.97 15.69
CA GLY A 136 -6.80 -12.98 14.80
C GLY A 136 -6.03 -13.08 13.50
N ILE A 137 -6.00 -14.27 12.90
CA ILE A 137 -5.50 -14.43 11.53
C ILE A 137 -6.62 -13.99 10.60
N TRP A 138 -6.30 -13.10 9.67
CA TRP A 138 -7.18 -12.68 8.60
C TRP A 138 -6.69 -13.23 7.27
N ARG A 139 -7.62 -13.31 6.33
CA ARG A 139 -7.31 -13.60 4.93
C ARG A 139 -7.88 -12.52 4.02
N SER A 140 -7.23 -12.28 2.89
CA SER A 140 -7.71 -11.40 1.83
C SER A 140 -7.46 -12.01 0.45
N ASN A 141 -8.46 -11.96 -0.42
CA ASN A 141 -8.30 -12.21 -1.85
C ASN A 141 -8.04 -10.92 -2.67
N GLY A 142 -7.80 -9.79 -1.99
CA GLY A 142 -7.62 -8.47 -2.62
C GLY A 142 -8.90 -7.68 -2.85
N THR A 143 -10.04 -8.13 -2.31
CA THR A 143 -11.33 -7.40 -2.36
C THR A 143 -11.89 -7.14 -0.97
N PRO A 144 -12.69 -6.08 -0.76
CA PRO A 144 -13.29 -5.82 0.56
C PRO A 144 -14.12 -7.00 1.07
N ALA A 145 -14.96 -7.59 0.22
CA ALA A 145 -15.81 -8.73 0.58
C ALA A 145 -15.01 -10.01 0.91
N GLY A 146 -13.84 -10.19 0.30
CA GLY A 146 -12.96 -11.33 0.55
C GLY A 146 -11.90 -11.08 1.63
N THR A 147 -11.96 -9.95 2.32
CA THR A 147 -11.06 -9.59 3.43
C THR A 147 -11.77 -9.81 4.75
N THR A 148 -11.42 -10.87 5.49
CA THR A 148 -12.18 -11.32 6.67
C THR A 148 -11.32 -12.12 7.64
N LEU A 149 -11.77 -12.21 8.89
CA LEU A 149 -11.19 -13.09 9.91
C LEU A 149 -11.24 -14.55 9.43
N TRP A 150 -10.13 -15.26 9.58
CA TRP A 150 -10.03 -16.68 9.28
C TRP A 150 -10.56 -17.47 10.49
N ASN A 151 -11.69 -18.16 10.29
CA ASN A 151 -12.22 -19.19 11.17
C ASN A 151 -12.06 -20.57 10.54
#